data_AF-A0A257X8V9-F1
#
_entry.id   AF-A0A257X8V9-F1
#
_cell.length_a   1.000
_cell.length_b   1.000
_cell.length_c   1.000
_cell.angle_alpha   90.00
_cell.angle_beta   90.00
_cell.angle_gamma   90.00
#
_symmetry.space_group_name_H-M   'P 1'
#
loop_
_entity.id
_entity.type
_entity.pdbx_description
1 polymer ?
#
loop_
_entity_poly.entity_id
_entity_poly.type
_entity_poly.pdbx_seq_one_letter_code
_entity_poly.pdbx_strand_id
1 'polypeptide(L)' 'MADKMKFTGKIVWDSTKPDGQFRKPSDTTKLRGYLPDFQFTPLDEGIEKSVEWFKANYPNIRQ' A
#
# COMPACT_ATOMS: atom_id res chain seq x y z
N MET A 1 0.56 -1.35 -7.88
CA MET A 1 1.77 -0.53 -7.61
C MET A 1 2.68 -0.45 -8.83
N ALA A 2 3.14 -1.58 -9.39
CA ALA A 2 3.96 -1.60 -10.62
C ALA A 2 3.29 -0.83 -11.78
N ASP A 3 1.98 -1.02 -11.96
CA ASP A 3 1.20 -0.31 -12.98
C ASP A 3 1.16 1.21 -12.74
N LYS A 4 0.91 1.63 -11.48
CA LYS A 4 0.91 3.05 -11.08
C LYS A 4 2.30 3.70 -11.22
N MET A 5 3.37 2.90 -11.12
CA MET A 5 4.74 3.34 -11.38
C MET A 5 5.12 3.29 -12.87
N LYS A 6 4.26 2.76 -13.75
CA LYS A 6 4.54 2.49 -15.18
C LYS A 6 5.76 1.57 -15.38
N PHE A 7 5.96 0.62 -14.47
CA PHE A 7 7.06 -0.33 -14.54
C PHE A 7 6.75 -1.45 -15.54
N THR A 8 7.58 -1.60 -16.56
CA THR A 8 7.45 -2.62 -17.62
C THR A 8 8.50 -3.74 -17.53
N GLY A 9 9.36 -3.69 -16.52
CA GLY A 9 10.39 -4.69 -16.31
C GLY A 9 9.83 -6.02 -15.76
N LYS A 10 10.71 -7.02 -15.67
CA LYS A 10 10.34 -8.33 -15.10
C LYS A 10 10.20 -8.24 -13.59
N ILE A 11 9.06 -8.69 -13.07
CA ILE A 11 8.84 -8.91 -11.64
C ILE A 11 9.40 -10.29 -11.28
N VAL A 12 10.31 -10.34 -10.31
CA VAL A 12 10.94 -11.58 -9.83
C VAL A 12 10.66 -11.74 -8.35
N TRP A 13 10.08 -12.88 -7.98
CA TRP A 13 9.83 -13.27 -6.60
C TRP A 13 10.99 -14.13 -6.10
N ASP A 14 11.72 -13.63 -5.11
CA ASP A 14 12.89 -14.30 -4.52
C ASP A 14 12.48 -15.19 -3.35
N SER A 15 12.38 -16.50 -3.58
CA SER A 15 11.98 -17.50 -2.60
C SER A 15 13.08 -17.88 -1.60
N THR A 16 14.28 -17.29 -1.69
CA THR A 16 15.34 -17.51 -0.69
C THR A 16 15.06 -16.75 0.61
N LYS A 17 14.21 -15.73 0.56
CA LYS A 17 13.80 -14.94 1.72
C LYS A 17 12.58 -15.57 2.40
N PRO A 18 12.46 -15.46 3.74
CA PRO A 18 11.30 -15.97 4.45
C PRO A 18 10.04 -15.15 4.14
N ASP A 19 8.91 -15.83 3.91
CA ASP A 19 7.61 -15.20 3.60
C ASP A 19 6.99 -14.46 4.80
N GLY A 20 7.44 -14.77 6.02
CA GLY A 20 6.86 -14.24 7.26
C GLY A 20 5.46 -14.80 7.56
N GLN A 21 4.64 -14.02 8.26
CA GLN A 21 3.29 -14.42 8.64
C GLN A 21 2.32 -14.31 7.44
N PHE A 22 1.73 -15.42 7.00
CA PHE A 22 0.83 -15.47 5.84
C PHE A 22 -0.40 -14.56 5.97
N ARG A 23 -1.02 -14.48 7.16
CA ARG A 23 -2.18 -13.62 7.43
C ARG A 23 -2.17 -13.04 8.83
N LYS A 24 -2.63 -11.79 8.95
CA LYS A 24 -2.90 -11.09 10.21
C LYS A 24 -4.28 -10.41 10.14
N PRO A 25 -5.37 -11.19 10.20
CA PRO A 25 -6.70 -10.60 10.17
C PRO A 25 -6.91 -9.72 11.41
N SER A 26 -7.43 -8.52 11.20
CA SER A 26 -7.82 -7.60 12.27
C SER A 26 -9.32 -7.38 12.21
N ASP A 27 -9.99 -7.39 13.36
CA ASP A 27 -11.42 -7.10 13.43
C ASP A 27 -11.66 -5.60 13.31
N THR A 28 -12.58 -5.21 12.42
CA THR A 28 -12.95 -3.82 12.16
C THR A 28 -14.35 -3.47 12.68
N THR A 29 -15.03 -4.42 13.33
CA THR A 29 -16.42 -4.27 13.82
C THR A 29 -16.55 -3.07 14.76
N LYS A 30 -15.62 -2.89 15.70
CA LYS A 30 -15.64 -1.77 16.65
C LYS A 30 -15.51 -0.41 15.95
N LEU A 31 -14.60 -0.29 14.99
CA LEU A 31 -14.38 0.94 14.23
C LEU A 31 -15.62 1.33 13.43
N ARG A 32 -16.23 0.37 12.74
CA ARG A 32 -17.46 0.58 11.97
C ARG A 32 -18.66 0.90 12.86
N GLY A 33 -18.68 0.39 14.09
CA GLY A 33 -19.71 0.72 15.08
C GLY A 33 -19.67 2.18 15.53
N TYR A 34 -18.48 2.75 15.72
CA TYR A 34 -18.34 4.18 16.08
C TYR A 34 -18.45 5.13 14.88
N LEU A 35 -18.03 4.67 13.69
CA LEU A 35 -17.95 5.49 12.48
C LEU A 35 -18.59 4.74 11.29
N PRO A 36 -19.92 4.66 11.23
CA PRO A 36 -20.63 3.88 10.21
C PRO A 36 -20.50 4.49 8.81
N ASP A 37 -20.43 5.82 8.70
CA ASP A 37 -20.39 6.53 7.43
C ASP A 37 -18.97 6.77 6.91
N PHE A 38 -17.94 6.34 7.65
CA PHE A 38 -16.55 6.55 7.24
C PHE A 38 -16.22 5.73 6.00
N GLN A 39 -15.75 6.41 4.95
CA GLN A 39 -15.30 5.79 3.72
C GLN A 39 -13.77 5.79 3.67
N PHE A 40 -13.18 4.60 3.55
CA PHE A 40 -11.76 4.47 3.29
C PHE A 40 -11.43 4.90 1.87
N THR A 41 -10.26 5.52 1.69
CA THR A 41 -9.70 5.72 0.36
C THR A 41 -9.57 4.37 -0.35
N PRO A 42 -10.06 4.24 -1.60
CA PRO A 42 -9.83 3.06 -2.41
C PRO A 42 -8.33 2.74 -2.50
N LEU A 43 -7.98 1.45 -2.46
CA LEU A 43 -6.58 1.02 -2.42
C LEU A 43 -5.77 1.56 -3.62
N ASP A 44 -6.35 1.52 -4.82
CA ASP A 44 -5.68 1.97 -6.03
C ASP A 44 -5.40 3.48 -6.02
N GLU A 45 -6.34 4.28 -5.51
CA GLU A 45 -6.19 5.73 -5.34
C GLU A 45 -5.13 6.04 -4.28
N GLY A 46 -5.14 5.32 -3.16
CA GLY A 46 -4.15 5.48 -2.11
C GLY A 46 -2.72 5.17 -2.59
N ILE A 47 -2.55 4.11 -3.39
CA ILE A 47 -1.27 3.74 -3.98
C ILE A 47 -0.80 4.81 -4.97
N GLU A 48 -1.69 5.32 -5.82
CA GLU A 48 -1.38 6.37 -6.80
C GLU A 48 -0.87 7.65 -6.13
N LYS A 49 -1.63 8.17 -5.16
CA LYS A 49 -1.23 9.35 -4.37
C LYS A 49 0.12 9.14 -3.68
N SER A 50 0.36 7.96 -3.11
CA SER A 50 1.61 7.64 -2.43
C SER A 50 2.81 7.61 -3.38
N VAL A 51 2.64 7.04 -4.57
CA VAL A 51 3.68 6.98 -5.61
C VAL A 51 4.01 8.38 -6.15
N GLU A 52 3.00 9.21 -6.40
CA GLU A 52 3.18 10.59 -6.86
C GLU A 52 3.91 11.43 -5.83
N TRP A 53 3.49 11.35 -4.56
CA TRP A 53 4.16 12.04 -3.46
C TRP A 53 5.62 11.61 -3.35
N PHE A 54 5.92 10.32 -3.41
CA PHE A 54 7.30 9.83 -3.35
C PHE A 54 8.18 10.41 -4.47
N LYS A 55 7.66 10.43 -5.71
CA LYS A 55 8.39 10.97 -6.87
C LYS A 55 8.69 12.46 -6.73
N ALA A 56 7.74 13.23 -6.19
CA ALA A 56 7.87 14.68 -6.05
C ALA A 56 8.84 15.11 -4.93
N ASN A 57 9.02 14.27 -3.91
CA ASN A 57 9.76 14.65 -2.69
C ASN A 57 11.15 13.99 -2.58
N TYR A 58 11.49 13.03 -3.46
CA TYR A 58 12.82 12.42 -3.48
C TYR A 58 13.90 13.45 -3.86
N PRO A 59 15.07 13.50 -3.19
CA PRO A 59 15.60 12.52 -2.21
C PRO A 59 15.21 12.77 -0.74
N ASN A 60 14.57 13.88 -0.40
CA ASN A 60 14.33 14.30 1.00
C ASN A 60 13.04 13.70 1.59
N ILE A 61 12.91 12.37 1.55
CA ILE A 61 11.67 11.65 1.91
C ILE A 61 11.68 10.96 3.28
N ARG A 62 12.84 10.88 3.94
CA ARG A 62 13.07 10.09 5.18
C ARG A 62 14.10 10.74 6.13
N GLN A 63 14.28 12.07 6.03
CA GLN A 63 15.15 12.79 6.97
C GLN A 63 14.60 12.72 8.40
#